data_AF-A0AA89WI05-F1
#
_entry.id   AF-A0AA89WI05-F1
#
_cell.length_a   1.000
_cell.length_b   1.000
_cell.length_c   1.000
_cell.angle_alpha   90.00
_cell.angle_beta   90.00
_cell.angle_gamma   90.00
#
_symmetry.space_group_name_H-M   'P 1'
#
loop_
_entity.id
_entity.type
_entity.pdbx_description
1 polymer ?
#
loop_
_entity_poly.entity_id
_entity_poly.type
_entity_poly.pdbx_seq_one_letter_code
_entity_poly.pdbx_strand_id
1 'polypeptide(L)'
;MSAPSTPDGVLKPTLSVFDVVAITVSAVTPASSVFVIAPFAIQQAGSGVFLAFVMAALLALMFAFCYAELGRAHNSAGGEYVYAKRVFGGMAGYATFLTVLVMLLFIPPVLATGAATYLNNALGTTFDSQTVALVIVVCSYALGILNIKLNAWITGTCLLLEVAALLVIVFIGFGNAVQPVSVLLQPQIVENGVLHLAPWALVIGAVGIGLFSFNGYGPAVLLAEDMKCGGKGVHKAVLWSLGLVVVIELVPITALLIGAPSLSAMISSPDPIGYLLTSHGNETLSRLVSAGIFLSVFNAIVAIVIQIGRVVFSSGRDALWTPTINKLFTRIHPRWDSPWLATLFLAIPSALLSFSSNLADLTSFSVLLIMLVYLIVALSALMSRVVLRDREHPYRMPLWPVPALLAVLGAGYLLVTLAIAASVRDIMIIIGLLALSVILYCISGRLSPAFQKL
;
A
#
# COMPACT_ATOMS: atom_id res chain seq x y z
N MET A 1 43.22 14.49 15.18
CA MET A 1 42.06 15.30 14.77
C MET A 1 40.81 14.49 15.08
N SER A 2 40.12 14.83 16.16
CA SER A 2 38.89 14.21 16.61
C SER A 2 37.76 14.51 15.62
N ALA A 3 37.03 13.48 15.20
CA ALA A 3 35.83 13.64 14.39
C ALA A 3 34.81 14.53 15.13
N PRO A 4 34.13 15.46 14.44
CA PRO A 4 33.09 16.26 15.08
C PRO A 4 31.95 15.33 15.54
N SER A 5 31.59 15.45 16.81
CA SER A 5 30.42 14.80 17.40
C SER A 5 29.18 15.20 16.61
N THR A 6 28.53 14.22 15.97
CA THR A 6 27.23 14.39 15.34
C THR A 6 26.23 14.91 16.37
N PRO A 7 25.42 15.95 16.06
CA PRO A 7 24.37 16.41 16.96
C PRO A 7 23.40 15.26 17.29
N ASP A 8 23.03 15.14 18.56
CA ASP A 8 22.15 14.10 19.08
C ASP A 8 20.85 14.03 18.25
N GLY A 9 20.63 12.91 17.55
CA GLY A 9 19.39 12.62 16.83
C GLY A 9 19.48 12.49 15.30
N VAL A 10 20.64 12.69 14.67
CA VAL A 10 20.81 12.49 13.21
C VAL A 10 21.34 11.09 12.92
N LEU A 11 20.56 10.26 12.19
CA LEU A 11 20.97 8.93 11.75
C LEU A 11 22.16 9.02 10.78
N LYS A 12 23.12 8.08 10.89
CA LYS A 12 24.26 8.03 9.98
C LYS A 12 23.78 7.61 8.58
N PRO A 13 24.01 8.39 7.52
CA PRO A 13 23.57 8.05 6.17
C PRO A 13 24.32 6.81 5.67
N THR A 14 23.61 5.68 5.54
CA THR A 14 24.20 4.37 5.23
C THR A 14 23.56 3.70 4.02
N LEU A 15 22.42 4.20 3.53
CA LEU A 15 21.66 3.56 2.47
C LEU A 15 22.06 4.07 1.08
N SER A 16 22.29 3.16 0.14
CA SER A 16 22.37 3.47 -1.29
C SER A 16 20.98 3.62 -1.91
N VAL A 17 20.91 4.09 -3.16
CA VAL A 17 19.64 4.14 -3.91
C VAL A 17 19.03 2.74 -4.05
N PHE A 18 19.87 1.73 -4.29
CA PHE A 18 19.44 0.35 -4.42
C PHE A 18 18.85 -0.18 -3.11
N ASP A 19 19.50 0.12 -1.98
CA ASP A 19 18.99 -0.28 -0.66
C ASP A 19 17.61 0.33 -0.39
N VAL A 20 17.43 1.62 -0.71
CA VAL A 20 16.12 2.29 -0.57
C VAL A 20 15.08 1.66 -1.50
N VAL A 21 15.42 1.35 -2.75
CA VAL A 21 14.50 0.65 -3.68
C VAL A 21 14.11 -0.72 -3.14
N ALA A 22 15.08 -1.52 -2.67
CA ALA A 22 14.81 -2.85 -2.13
C ALA A 22 13.90 -2.78 -0.88
N ILE A 23 14.18 -1.86 0.04
CA ILE A 23 13.35 -1.62 1.23
C ILE A 23 11.95 -1.17 0.84
N THR A 24 11.83 -0.25 -0.13
CA THR A 24 10.54 0.29 -0.57
C THR A 24 9.69 -0.78 -1.26
N VAL A 25 10.28 -1.54 -2.18
CA VAL A 25 9.56 -2.61 -2.89
C VAL A 25 9.18 -3.74 -1.93
N SER A 26 10.03 -4.05 -0.96
CA SER A 26 9.66 -4.97 0.13
C SER A 26 8.51 -4.44 0.99
N ALA A 27 8.42 -3.12 1.20
CA ALA A 27 7.33 -2.52 1.99
C ALA A 27 6.00 -2.49 1.22
N VAL A 28 6.03 -2.32 -0.10
CA VAL A 28 4.85 -2.46 -0.98
C VAL A 28 4.32 -3.89 -0.92
N THR A 29 5.21 -4.87 -0.82
CA THR A 29 4.90 -6.31 -0.85
C THR A 29 4.10 -6.71 -2.11
N PRO A 30 4.62 -6.44 -3.32
CA PRO A 30 3.86 -6.57 -4.58
C PRO A 30 3.32 -7.99 -4.83
N ALA A 31 3.99 -9.03 -4.30
CA ALA A 31 3.49 -10.40 -4.37
C ALA A 31 2.13 -10.56 -3.67
N SER A 32 1.97 -9.99 -2.47
CA SER A 32 0.69 -10.03 -1.75
C SER A 32 -0.41 -9.25 -2.48
N SER A 33 -0.04 -8.17 -3.16
CA SER A 33 -0.97 -7.44 -4.04
C SER A 33 -1.44 -8.31 -5.22
N VAL A 34 -0.54 -9.04 -5.88
CA VAL A 34 -0.91 -10.02 -6.92
C VAL A 34 -1.82 -11.12 -6.37
N PHE A 35 -1.57 -11.60 -5.15
CA PHE A 35 -2.35 -12.70 -4.58
C PHE A 35 -3.71 -12.26 -4.04
N VAL A 36 -3.85 -11.06 -3.48
CA VAL A 36 -5.11 -10.63 -2.85
C VAL A 36 -5.87 -9.63 -3.70
N ILE A 37 -5.18 -8.59 -4.17
CA ILE A 37 -5.81 -7.44 -4.82
C ILE A 37 -6.14 -7.73 -6.29
N ALA A 38 -5.28 -8.43 -7.01
CA ALA A 38 -5.54 -8.75 -8.41
C ALA A 38 -6.73 -9.71 -8.60
N PRO A 39 -6.89 -10.82 -7.84
CA PRO A 39 -8.11 -11.63 -7.86
C PRO A 39 -9.39 -10.87 -7.55
N PHE A 40 -9.34 -9.94 -6.59
CA PHE A 40 -10.47 -9.07 -6.30
C PHE A 40 -10.78 -8.15 -7.49
N ALA A 41 -9.76 -7.57 -8.12
CA ALA A 41 -9.93 -6.73 -9.31
C ALA A 41 -10.43 -7.51 -10.53
N ILE A 42 -10.03 -8.78 -10.69
CA ILE A 42 -10.55 -9.70 -11.73
C ILE A 42 -12.05 -9.94 -11.51
N GLN A 43 -12.50 -10.16 -10.28
CA GLN A 43 -13.93 -10.33 -10.00
C GLN A 43 -14.74 -9.06 -10.30
N GLN A 44 -14.14 -7.88 -10.11
CA GLN A 44 -14.82 -6.59 -10.33
C GLN A 44 -14.82 -6.11 -11.79
N ALA A 45 -13.74 -6.34 -12.55
CA ALA A 45 -13.55 -5.81 -13.90
C ALA A 45 -13.29 -6.89 -14.97
N GLY A 46 -13.30 -8.16 -14.59
CA GLY A 46 -12.99 -9.28 -15.47
C GLY A 46 -11.58 -9.17 -16.09
N SER A 47 -11.45 -9.46 -17.39
CA SER A 47 -10.17 -9.26 -18.09
C SER A 47 -9.77 -7.78 -18.24
N GLY A 48 -10.72 -6.86 -18.01
CA GLY A 48 -10.46 -5.42 -17.94
C GLY A 48 -9.48 -5.03 -16.84
N VAL A 49 -9.20 -5.92 -15.88
CA VAL A 49 -8.18 -5.72 -14.84
C VAL A 49 -6.82 -5.32 -15.42
N PHE A 50 -6.41 -5.87 -16.56
CA PHE A 50 -5.12 -5.54 -17.17
C PHE A 50 -5.05 -4.07 -17.57
N LEU A 51 -6.06 -3.58 -18.30
CA LEU A 51 -6.13 -2.17 -18.68
C LEU A 51 -6.30 -1.26 -17.47
N ALA A 52 -7.07 -1.69 -16.47
CA ALA A 52 -7.22 -0.95 -15.22
C ALA A 52 -5.86 -0.77 -14.51
N PHE A 53 -5.04 -1.81 -14.44
CA PHE A 53 -3.71 -1.77 -13.83
C PHE A 53 -2.71 -0.99 -14.68
N VAL A 54 -2.80 -1.06 -16.01
CA VAL A 54 -1.98 -0.20 -16.90
C VAL A 54 -2.33 1.28 -16.70
N MET A 55 -3.62 1.63 -16.67
CA MET A 55 -4.06 3.00 -16.38
C MET A 55 -3.66 3.45 -14.97
N ALA A 56 -3.76 2.56 -13.98
CA ALA A 56 -3.29 2.80 -12.63
C ALA A 56 -1.78 3.04 -12.60
N ALA A 57 -0.99 2.32 -13.39
CA ALA A 57 0.47 2.49 -13.47
C ALA A 57 0.83 3.84 -14.09
N LEU A 58 0.11 4.26 -15.14
CA LEU A 58 0.28 5.58 -15.76
C LEU A 58 -0.06 6.70 -14.76
N LEU A 59 -1.16 6.56 -14.02
CA LEU A 59 -1.55 7.55 -13.02
C LEU A 59 -0.61 7.53 -11.80
N ALA A 60 -0.15 6.35 -11.36
CA ALA A 60 0.89 6.18 -10.34
C ALA A 60 2.21 6.84 -10.75
N LEU A 61 2.58 6.81 -12.03
CA LEU A 61 3.75 7.51 -12.54
C LEU A 61 3.61 9.03 -12.38
N MET A 62 2.41 9.58 -12.58
CA MET A 62 2.15 11.01 -12.34
C MET A 62 2.33 11.36 -10.85
N PHE A 63 1.82 10.53 -9.94
CA PHE A 63 2.06 10.69 -8.50
C PHE A 63 3.55 10.50 -8.14
N ALA A 64 4.24 9.54 -8.75
CA ALA A 64 5.66 9.31 -8.53
C ALA A 64 6.51 10.53 -8.91
N PHE A 65 6.14 11.26 -9.97
CA PHE A 65 6.77 12.54 -10.29
C PHE A 65 6.52 13.60 -9.21
N CYS A 66 5.30 13.68 -8.66
CA CYS A 66 4.99 14.55 -7.52
C CYS A 66 5.82 14.20 -6.28
N TYR A 67 5.90 12.91 -5.92
CA TYR A 67 6.74 12.42 -4.82
C TYR A 67 8.23 12.67 -5.06
N ALA A 68 8.72 12.46 -6.28
CA ALA A 68 10.12 12.70 -6.63
C ALA A 68 10.53 14.17 -6.46
N GLU A 69 9.65 15.10 -6.86
CA GLU A 69 9.89 16.53 -6.70
C GLU A 69 9.78 16.99 -5.24
N LEU A 70 8.71 16.61 -4.56
CA LEU A 70 8.52 16.95 -3.14
C LEU A 70 9.62 16.33 -2.27
N GLY A 71 9.96 15.06 -2.49
CA GLY A 71 11.02 14.37 -1.75
C GLY A 71 12.40 14.99 -1.95
N ARG A 72 12.70 15.53 -3.13
CA ARG A 72 13.97 16.24 -3.39
C ARG A 72 13.98 17.67 -2.85
N ALA A 73 12.84 18.34 -2.82
CA ALA A 73 12.69 19.67 -2.23
C ALA A 73 12.62 19.63 -0.69
N HIS A 74 12.13 18.52 -0.14
CA HIS A 74 11.85 18.29 1.27
C HIS A 74 12.42 16.95 1.72
N ASN A 75 13.74 16.91 1.94
CA ASN A 75 14.41 15.80 2.62
C ASN A 75 13.93 15.78 4.09
N SER A 76 12.81 15.10 4.36
CA SER A 76 12.24 14.97 5.69
C SER A 76 11.66 13.59 5.87
N ALA A 77 11.93 12.95 7.01
CA ALA A 77 11.38 11.65 7.40
C ALA A 77 9.85 11.62 7.62
N GLY A 78 9.14 12.74 7.43
CA GLY A 78 7.69 12.84 7.66
C GLY A 78 6.79 12.79 6.41
N GLY A 79 7.35 12.64 5.21
CA GLY A 79 6.59 12.30 3.99
C GLY A 79 5.38 13.21 3.70
N GLU A 80 4.22 12.58 3.46
CA GLU A 80 3.00 13.21 2.95
C GLU A 80 2.47 14.31 3.87
N TYR A 81 2.46 14.07 5.18
CA TYR A 81 1.91 15.05 6.13
C TYR A 81 2.82 16.28 6.28
N VAL A 82 4.14 16.13 6.10
CA VAL A 82 5.07 17.27 6.07
C VAL A 82 4.87 18.09 4.80
N TYR A 83 4.61 17.44 3.65
CA TYR A 83 4.31 18.16 2.40
C TYR A 83 3.03 18.99 2.54
N ALA A 84 1.96 18.37 3.03
CA ALA A 84 0.71 19.06 3.29
C ALA A 84 0.88 20.22 4.29
N LYS A 85 1.66 20.00 5.37
CA LYS A 85 1.96 21.04 6.36
C LYS A 85 2.67 22.24 5.77
N ARG A 86 3.71 22.01 4.97
CA ARG A 86 4.54 23.09 4.40
C ARG A 86 3.80 23.92 3.36
N VAL A 87 2.90 23.29 2.59
CA VAL A 87 2.18 23.97 1.51
C VAL A 87 0.85 24.58 2.00
N PHE A 88 0.11 23.88 2.86
CA PHE A 88 -1.26 24.25 3.26
C PHE A 88 -1.41 24.57 4.77
N GLY A 89 -0.35 24.42 5.56
CA GLY A 89 -0.32 24.74 6.99
C GLY A 89 -0.59 23.54 7.91
N GLY A 90 -0.45 23.78 9.21
CA GLY A 90 -0.46 22.74 10.26
C GLY A 90 -1.70 21.85 10.28
N MET A 91 -2.88 22.42 10.03
CA MET A 91 -4.15 21.68 10.03
C MET A 91 -4.20 20.65 8.88
N ALA A 92 -3.79 21.03 7.68
CA ALA A 92 -3.72 20.12 6.54
C ALA A 92 -2.69 19.00 6.77
N GLY A 93 -1.56 19.34 7.40
CA GLY A 93 -0.59 18.34 7.86
C GLY A 93 -1.21 17.32 8.81
N TYR A 94 -1.96 17.77 9.82
CA TYR A 94 -2.58 16.88 10.80
C TYR A 94 -3.67 15.99 10.19
N ALA A 95 -4.49 16.55 9.31
CA ALA A 95 -5.50 15.79 8.58
C ALA A 95 -4.86 14.71 7.70
N THR A 96 -3.76 15.04 7.03
CA THR A 96 -2.99 14.08 6.22
C THR A 96 -2.38 12.99 7.09
N PHE A 97 -1.80 13.35 8.24
CA PHE A 97 -1.25 12.40 9.21
C PHE A 97 -2.30 11.38 9.67
N LEU A 98 -3.48 11.83 10.13
CA LEU A 98 -4.53 10.91 10.56
C LEU A 98 -5.09 10.10 9.40
N THR A 99 -5.19 10.67 8.19
CA THR A 99 -5.63 9.93 7.00
C THR A 99 -4.65 8.80 6.65
N VAL A 100 -3.34 9.07 6.69
CA VAL A 100 -2.30 8.03 6.49
C VAL A 100 -2.38 6.98 7.61
N LEU A 101 -2.61 7.39 8.86
CA LEU A 101 -2.73 6.46 9.97
C LEU A 101 -3.94 5.53 9.84
N VAL A 102 -5.09 6.05 9.43
CA VAL A 102 -6.29 5.26 9.16
C VAL A 102 -6.11 4.42 7.89
N MET A 103 -5.41 4.91 6.87
CA MET A 103 -5.07 4.10 5.70
C MET A 103 -4.26 2.86 6.13
N LEU A 104 -3.25 3.04 6.97
CA LEU A 104 -2.44 1.95 7.51
C LEU A 104 -3.25 0.98 8.39
N LEU A 105 -4.31 1.44 9.05
CA LEU A 105 -5.22 0.59 9.83
C LEU A 105 -5.96 -0.44 8.96
N PHE A 106 -6.32 -0.10 7.73
CA PHE A 106 -7.16 -0.95 6.87
C PHE A 106 -6.38 -1.99 6.05
N ILE A 107 -5.09 -1.77 5.80
CA ILE A 107 -4.28 -2.68 4.97
C ILE A 107 -4.18 -4.10 5.57
N PRO A 108 -3.86 -4.30 6.87
CA PRO A 108 -3.76 -5.65 7.45
C PRO A 108 -5.08 -6.45 7.33
N PRO A 109 -6.26 -5.90 7.67
CA PRO A 109 -7.54 -6.57 7.45
C PRO A 109 -7.79 -6.97 5.99
N VAL A 110 -7.54 -6.09 5.01
CA VAL A 110 -7.73 -6.40 3.58
C VAL A 110 -6.94 -7.65 3.19
N LEU A 111 -5.63 -7.64 3.48
CA LEU A 111 -4.75 -8.74 3.10
C LEU A 111 -5.12 -10.02 3.85
N ALA A 112 -5.49 -9.93 5.12
CA ALA A 112 -5.90 -11.07 5.93
C ALA A 112 -7.19 -11.72 5.40
N THR A 113 -8.19 -10.93 5.00
CA THR A 113 -9.43 -11.44 4.39
C THR A 113 -9.17 -12.13 3.05
N GLY A 114 -8.28 -11.58 2.22
CA GLY A 114 -7.89 -12.23 0.96
C GLY A 114 -7.07 -13.51 1.16
N ALA A 115 -6.23 -13.55 2.19
CA ALA A 115 -5.43 -14.73 2.53
C ALA A 115 -6.27 -15.94 2.95
N ALA A 116 -7.50 -15.73 3.43
CA ALA A 116 -8.38 -16.80 3.88
C ALA A 116 -8.70 -17.82 2.79
N THR A 117 -8.88 -17.36 1.55
CA THR A 117 -9.10 -18.23 0.39
C THR A 117 -7.94 -19.21 0.19
N TYR A 118 -6.70 -18.74 0.30
CA TYR A 118 -5.50 -19.57 0.14
C TYR A 118 -5.31 -20.55 1.29
N LEU A 119 -5.64 -20.17 2.53
CA LEU A 119 -5.62 -21.11 3.65
C LEU A 119 -6.61 -22.25 3.44
N ASN A 120 -7.83 -21.91 3.03
CA ASN A 120 -8.89 -22.87 2.77
C ASN A 120 -8.54 -23.82 1.64
N ASN A 121 -7.99 -23.30 0.54
CA ASN A 121 -7.51 -24.12 -0.57
C ASN A 121 -6.36 -25.05 -0.11
N ALA A 122 -5.35 -24.52 0.59
CA ALA A 122 -4.20 -25.28 1.07
C ALA A 122 -4.59 -26.46 1.98
N LEU A 123 -5.55 -26.26 2.89
CA LEU A 123 -6.00 -27.28 3.84
C LEU A 123 -7.15 -28.14 3.32
N GLY A 124 -7.79 -27.77 2.21
CA GLY A 124 -9.05 -28.38 1.75
C GLY A 124 -10.21 -28.13 2.71
N THR A 125 -10.24 -26.95 3.34
CA THR A 125 -11.25 -26.55 4.33
C THR A 125 -12.12 -25.41 3.81
N THR A 126 -13.21 -25.10 4.52
CA THR A 126 -14.12 -23.98 4.20
C THR A 126 -14.38 -23.15 5.46
N PHE A 127 -13.31 -22.68 6.09
CA PHE A 127 -13.42 -21.77 7.21
C PHE A 127 -13.98 -20.43 6.76
N ASP A 128 -14.75 -19.81 7.64
CA ASP A 128 -15.25 -18.46 7.45
C ASP A 128 -14.10 -17.45 7.29
N SER A 129 -14.15 -16.65 6.23
CA SER A 129 -13.06 -15.72 5.88
C SER A 129 -12.83 -14.65 6.94
N GLN A 130 -13.88 -14.21 7.65
CA GLN A 130 -13.76 -13.18 8.69
C GLN A 130 -13.05 -13.74 9.92
N THR A 131 -13.38 -14.98 10.31
CA THR A 131 -12.72 -15.69 11.40
C THR A 131 -11.24 -15.92 11.11
N VAL A 132 -10.92 -16.38 9.90
CA VAL A 132 -9.53 -16.58 9.46
C VAL A 132 -8.77 -15.25 9.45
N ALA A 133 -9.36 -14.18 8.90
CA ALA A 133 -8.76 -12.85 8.87
C ALA A 133 -8.47 -12.32 10.28
N LEU A 134 -9.41 -12.47 11.20
CA LEU A 134 -9.24 -12.08 12.60
C LEU A 134 -8.05 -12.80 13.25
N VAL A 135 -7.95 -14.11 13.07
CA VAL A 135 -6.83 -14.91 13.60
C VAL A 135 -5.51 -14.44 13.01
N ILE A 136 -5.44 -14.24 11.68
CA ILE A 136 -4.25 -13.73 10.99
C ILE A 136 -3.82 -12.39 11.56
N VAL A 137 -4.75 -11.44 11.72
CA VAL A 137 -4.44 -10.10 12.23
C VAL A 137 -3.95 -10.16 13.67
N VAL A 138 -4.65 -10.88 14.56
CA VAL A 138 -4.24 -11.02 15.97
C VAL A 138 -2.86 -11.67 16.07
N CYS A 139 -2.61 -12.76 15.35
CA CYS A 139 -1.31 -13.40 15.31
C CYS A 139 -0.22 -12.46 14.75
N SER A 140 -0.53 -11.68 13.72
CA SER A 140 0.43 -10.76 13.11
C SER A 140 0.83 -9.63 14.07
N TYR A 141 -0.11 -9.08 14.82
CA TYR A 141 0.18 -8.09 15.87
C TYR A 141 0.97 -8.69 17.04
N ALA A 142 0.67 -9.93 17.43
CA ALA A 142 1.46 -10.62 18.46
C ALA A 142 2.92 -10.85 18.01
N LEU A 143 3.12 -11.31 16.78
CA LEU A 143 4.45 -11.53 16.19
C LEU A 143 5.21 -10.22 15.93
N GLY A 144 4.49 -9.14 15.57
CA GLY A 144 5.07 -7.82 15.34
C GLY A 144 5.72 -7.19 16.59
N ILE A 145 5.42 -7.69 17.78
CA ILE A 145 6.02 -7.24 19.05
C ILE A 145 7.30 -8.02 19.39
N LEU A 146 7.44 -9.24 18.86
CA LEU A 146 8.59 -10.10 19.13
C LEU A 146 9.87 -9.58 18.47
N ASN A 147 11.01 -10.15 18.88
CA ASN A 147 12.34 -9.64 18.52
C ASN A 147 12.56 -9.57 17.00
N ILE A 148 12.97 -8.39 16.52
CA ILE A 148 13.19 -8.04 15.11
C ILE A 148 14.13 -9.02 14.38
N LYS A 149 15.08 -9.65 15.09
CA LYS A 149 16.04 -10.59 14.50
C LYS A 149 15.40 -11.91 14.04
N LEU A 150 14.40 -12.42 14.77
CA LEU A 150 13.67 -13.62 14.37
C LEU A 150 12.80 -13.32 13.14
N ASN A 151 12.18 -12.13 13.11
CA ASN A 151 11.38 -11.68 11.97
C ASN A 151 12.23 -11.56 10.71
N ALA A 152 13.48 -11.09 10.79
CA ALA A 152 14.35 -10.97 9.60
C ALA A 152 14.57 -12.31 8.86
N TRP A 153 14.77 -13.42 9.59
CA TRP A 153 14.94 -14.75 8.99
C TRP A 153 13.63 -15.31 8.41
N ILE A 154 12.53 -15.16 9.15
CA ILE A 154 11.19 -15.58 8.70
C ILE A 154 10.81 -14.82 7.43
N THR A 155 10.96 -13.50 7.44
CA THR A 155 10.66 -12.64 6.30
C THR A 155 11.52 -12.95 5.09
N GLY A 156 12.82 -13.21 5.27
CA GLY A 156 13.69 -13.61 4.17
C GLY A 156 13.28 -14.94 3.52
N THR A 157 12.85 -15.92 4.32
CA THR A 157 12.39 -17.22 3.82
C THR A 157 11.04 -17.11 3.10
N CYS A 158 10.10 -16.35 3.67
CA CYS A 158 8.80 -16.07 3.06
C CYS A 158 8.93 -15.30 1.73
N LEU A 159 9.88 -14.37 1.62
CA LEU A 159 10.16 -13.66 0.36
C LEU A 159 10.63 -14.62 -0.76
N LEU A 160 11.43 -15.64 -0.42
CA LEU A 160 11.82 -16.65 -1.42
C LEU A 160 10.60 -17.47 -1.88
N LEU A 161 9.68 -17.81 -0.96
CA LEU A 161 8.43 -18.49 -1.29
C LEU A 161 7.51 -17.60 -2.14
N GLU A 162 7.43 -16.31 -1.85
CA GLU A 162 6.71 -15.30 -2.63
C GLU A 162 7.16 -15.28 -4.08
N VAL A 163 8.47 -15.12 -4.29
CA VAL A 163 9.07 -15.08 -5.63
C VAL A 163 8.85 -16.41 -6.35
N ALA A 164 9.02 -17.54 -5.67
CA ALA A 164 8.77 -18.86 -6.26
C ALA A 164 7.31 -19.03 -6.70
N ALA A 165 6.34 -18.64 -5.88
CA ALA A 165 4.92 -18.72 -6.23
C ALA A 165 4.57 -17.83 -7.45
N LEU A 166 5.09 -16.60 -7.50
CA LEU A 166 4.93 -15.73 -8.67
C LEU A 166 5.54 -16.34 -9.93
N LEU A 167 6.75 -16.89 -9.84
CA LEU A 167 7.42 -17.53 -10.98
C LEU A 167 6.65 -18.76 -11.48
N VAL A 168 6.06 -19.55 -10.59
CA VAL A 168 5.20 -20.68 -10.97
C VAL A 168 3.97 -20.21 -11.75
N ILE A 169 3.29 -19.16 -11.28
CA ILE A 169 2.13 -18.57 -11.99
C ILE A 169 2.54 -18.05 -13.36
N VAL A 170 3.65 -17.31 -13.44
CA VAL A 170 4.18 -16.76 -14.70
C VAL A 170 4.54 -17.88 -15.68
N PHE A 171 5.22 -18.92 -15.21
CA PHE A 171 5.63 -20.06 -16.02
C PHE A 171 4.43 -20.86 -16.53
N ILE A 172 3.46 -21.18 -15.67
CA ILE A 172 2.25 -21.92 -16.06
C ILE A 172 1.38 -21.09 -17.01
N GLY A 173 1.19 -19.80 -16.69
CA GLY A 173 0.33 -18.92 -17.46
C GLY A 173 0.85 -18.65 -18.88
N PHE A 174 2.12 -18.28 -19.03
CA PHE A 174 2.72 -18.09 -20.36
C PHE A 174 3.05 -19.40 -21.07
N GLY A 175 3.40 -20.45 -20.33
CA GLY A 175 3.67 -21.78 -20.89
C GLY A 175 2.43 -22.43 -21.51
N ASN A 176 1.24 -22.10 -20.99
CA ASN A 176 -0.05 -22.58 -21.47
C ASN A 176 -0.94 -21.41 -21.92
N ALA A 177 -0.41 -20.54 -22.79
CA ALA A 177 -1.18 -19.43 -23.34
C ALA A 177 -2.33 -19.92 -24.23
N VAL A 178 -3.54 -20.01 -23.64
CA VAL A 178 -4.76 -20.48 -24.31
C VAL A 178 -5.59 -19.31 -24.84
N GLN A 179 -5.65 -18.21 -24.11
CA GLN A 179 -6.42 -17.03 -24.52
C GLN A 179 -5.63 -16.17 -25.52
N PRO A 180 -6.31 -15.55 -26.50
CA PRO A 180 -5.66 -14.60 -27.40
C PRO A 180 -5.24 -13.33 -26.64
N VAL A 181 -4.15 -12.70 -27.08
CA VAL A 181 -3.64 -11.44 -26.52
C VAL A 181 -4.70 -10.32 -26.57
N SER A 182 -5.69 -10.42 -27.47
CA SER A 182 -6.81 -9.49 -27.55
C SER A 182 -7.64 -9.41 -26.26
N VAL A 183 -7.64 -10.45 -25.40
CA VAL A 183 -8.30 -10.43 -24.09
C VAL A 183 -7.76 -9.31 -23.18
N LEU A 184 -6.50 -8.91 -23.37
CA LEU A 184 -5.89 -7.79 -22.65
C LEU A 184 -6.39 -6.42 -23.11
N LEU A 185 -6.86 -6.31 -24.36
CA LEU A 185 -7.27 -5.04 -24.98
C LEU A 185 -8.79 -4.92 -25.14
N GLN A 186 -9.51 -6.04 -25.05
CA GLN A 186 -10.96 -6.14 -25.11
C GLN A 186 -11.47 -6.61 -23.75
N PRO A 187 -11.80 -5.68 -22.84
CA PRO A 187 -12.32 -6.02 -21.52
C PRO A 187 -13.54 -6.92 -21.61
N GLN A 188 -13.53 -8.04 -20.88
CA GLN A 188 -14.62 -9.00 -20.81
C GLN A 188 -15.00 -9.26 -19.36
N ILE A 189 -16.30 -9.37 -19.08
CA ILE A 189 -16.87 -9.70 -17.78
C ILE A 189 -17.91 -10.81 -17.91
N VAL A 190 -18.24 -11.48 -16.81
CA VAL A 190 -19.30 -12.49 -16.77
C VAL A 190 -20.60 -11.86 -16.30
N GLU A 191 -21.63 -11.90 -17.15
CA GLU A 191 -23.01 -11.56 -16.76
C GLU A 191 -23.90 -12.77 -17.08
N ASN A 192 -24.72 -13.20 -16.10
CA ASN A 192 -25.60 -14.36 -16.22
C ASN A 192 -24.89 -15.65 -16.71
N GLY A 193 -23.62 -15.83 -16.32
CA GLY A 193 -22.80 -17.00 -16.70
C GLY A 193 -22.21 -16.95 -18.11
N VAL A 194 -22.38 -15.84 -18.84
CA VAL A 194 -21.89 -15.65 -20.21
C VAL A 194 -20.86 -14.51 -20.24
N LEU A 195 -19.86 -14.61 -21.12
CA LEU A 195 -18.87 -13.55 -21.32
C LEU A 195 -19.45 -12.44 -22.20
N HIS A 196 -19.41 -11.22 -21.68
CA HIS A 196 -19.78 -9.99 -22.36
C HIS A 196 -18.62 -9.00 -22.36
N LEU A 197 -18.66 -8.00 -23.24
CA LEU A 197 -17.70 -6.89 -23.17
C LEU A 197 -17.95 -6.08 -21.90
N ALA A 198 -16.91 -5.91 -21.09
CA ALA A 198 -17.03 -5.18 -19.84
C ALA A 198 -17.22 -3.67 -20.13
N PRO A 199 -18.23 -3.02 -19.50
CA PRO A 199 -18.37 -1.57 -19.58
C PRO A 199 -17.11 -0.85 -19.10
N TRP A 200 -16.69 0.19 -19.81
CA TRP A 200 -15.52 1.01 -19.42
C TRP A 200 -15.64 1.58 -18.00
N ALA A 201 -16.85 1.81 -17.50
CA ALA A 201 -17.08 2.25 -16.13
C ALA A 201 -16.50 1.27 -15.09
N LEU A 202 -16.58 -0.06 -15.32
CA LEU A 202 -16.01 -1.07 -14.42
C LEU A 202 -14.47 -1.06 -14.50
N VAL A 203 -13.92 -0.94 -15.71
CA VAL A 203 -12.48 -0.87 -15.92
C VAL A 203 -11.89 0.38 -15.24
N ILE A 204 -12.55 1.53 -15.41
CA ILE A 204 -12.16 2.79 -14.77
C ILE A 204 -12.31 2.71 -13.25
N GLY A 205 -13.37 2.08 -12.74
CA GLY A 205 -13.54 1.84 -11.29
C GLY A 205 -12.41 0.99 -10.70
N ALA A 206 -11.94 -0.02 -11.45
CA ALA A 206 -10.83 -0.87 -11.03
C ALA A 206 -9.45 -0.17 -11.07
N VAL A 207 -9.31 1.01 -11.68
CA VAL A 207 -8.07 1.81 -11.62
C VAL A 207 -7.73 2.16 -10.17
N GLY A 208 -8.73 2.45 -9.34
CA GLY A 208 -8.52 2.69 -7.91
C GLY A 208 -7.95 1.46 -7.19
N ILE A 209 -8.44 0.26 -7.52
CA ILE A 209 -7.94 -1.01 -6.99
C ILE A 209 -6.48 -1.24 -7.43
N GLY A 210 -6.15 -0.96 -8.69
CA GLY A 210 -4.76 -1.00 -9.19
C GLY A 210 -3.84 0.00 -8.48
N LEU A 211 -4.31 1.22 -8.20
CA LEU A 211 -3.54 2.21 -7.43
C LEU A 211 -3.30 1.78 -5.99
N PHE A 212 -4.25 1.06 -5.40
CA PHE A 212 -4.06 0.44 -4.09
C PHE A 212 -3.04 -0.70 -4.16
N SER A 213 -3.11 -1.54 -5.21
CA SER A 213 -2.15 -2.61 -5.47
C SER A 213 -0.71 -2.10 -5.48
N PHE A 214 -0.46 -0.98 -6.18
CA PHE A 214 0.86 -0.35 -6.26
C PHE A 214 1.23 0.50 -5.04
N ASN A 215 0.35 0.69 -4.05
CA ASN A 215 0.61 1.62 -2.95
C ASN A 215 1.87 1.22 -2.15
N GLY A 216 2.70 2.20 -1.81
CA GLY A 216 3.91 2.00 -1.00
C GLY A 216 5.23 2.42 -1.68
N TYR A 217 5.23 2.80 -2.96
CA TYR A 217 6.43 3.36 -3.61
C TYR A 217 6.75 4.79 -3.14
N GLY A 218 5.74 5.57 -2.73
CA GLY A 218 5.86 6.95 -2.26
C GLY A 218 6.74 7.08 -1.00
N PRO A 219 6.53 6.25 0.04
CA PRO A 219 7.35 6.21 1.25
C PRO A 219 8.88 6.07 1.08
N ALA A 220 9.40 5.78 -0.12
CA ALA A 220 10.84 5.90 -0.40
C ALA A 220 11.41 7.28 -0.01
N VAL A 221 10.58 8.33 -0.04
CA VAL A 221 10.96 9.68 0.39
C VAL A 221 11.28 9.79 1.88
N LEU A 222 10.74 8.90 2.72
CA LEU A 222 11.00 8.90 4.17
C LEU A 222 12.45 8.51 4.48
N LEU A 223 13.08 7.74 3.60
CA LEU A 223 14.46 7.27 3.73
C LEU A 223 15.48 8.26 3.15
N ALA A 224 15.03 9.45 2.71
CA ALA A 224 15.88 10.46 2.07
C ALA A 224 17.08 10.87 2.93
N GLU A 225 16.86 11.06 4.23
CA GLU A 225 17.88 11.47 5.21
C GLU A 225 18.94 10.37 5.42
N ASP A 226 18.54 9.11 5.32
CA ASP A 226 19.40 7.95 5.55
C ASP A 226 20.26 7.59 4.31
N MET A 227 20.06 8.27 3.18
CA MET A 227 20.81 8.01 1.96
C MET A 227 22.22 8.58 2.02
N LYS A 228 23.23 7.78 1.62
CA LYS A 228 24.64 8.22 1.48
C LYS A 228 24.82 9.48 0.63
N CYS A 229 23.90 9.73 -0.30
CA CYS A 229 23.91 10.88 -1.20
C CYS A 229 23.14 12.11 -0.67
N GLY A 230 22.72 12.11 0.60
CA GLY A 230 21.99 13.23 1.23
C GLY A 230 20.67 13.55 0.53
N GLY A 231 19.84 12.53 0.29
CA GLY A 231 18.55 12.68 -0.41
C GLY A 231 18.65 12.92 -1.93
N LYS A 232 19.85 13.02 -2.52
CA LYS A 232 19.99 13.25 -3.98
C LYS A 232 19.38 12.16 -4.84
N GLY A 233 19.36 10.93 -4.35
CA GLY A 233 18.85 9.76 -5.07
C GLY A 233 17.37 9.47 -4.89
N VAL A 234 16.63 10.23 -4.07
CA VAL A 234 15.24 9.92 -3.70
C VAL A 234 14.32 9.81 -4.91
N HIS A 235 14.41 10.77 -5.84
CA HIS A 235 13.63 10.74 -7.08
C HIS A 235 13.82 9.44 -7.88
N LYS A 236 15.06 8.93 -7.95
CA LYS A 236 15.35 7.65 -8.62
C LYS A 236 14.77 6.49 -7.82
N ALA A 237 14.89 6.52 -6.49
CA ALA A 237 14.36 5.47 -5.64
C ALA A 237 12.83 5.33 -5.80
N VAL A 238 12.08 6.43 -5.79
CA VAL A 238 10.63 6.46 -6.03
C VAL A 238 10.29 5.86 -7.40
N LEU A 239 10.93 6.34 -8.48
CA LEU A 239 10.63 5.90 -9.85
C LEU A 239 11.00 4.44 -10.11
N TRP A 240 12.17 3.99 -9.64
CA TRP A 240 12.58 2.60 -9.77
C TRP A 240 11.72 1.65 -8.94
N SER A 241 11.29 2.07 -7.75
CA SER A 241 10.40 1.28 -6.91
C SER A 241 9.05 1.09 -7.59
N LEU A 242 8.45 2.16 -8.14
CA LEU A 242 7.22 2.06 -8.92
C LEU A 242 7.40 1.14 -10.14
N GLY A 243 8.47 1.34 -10.93
CA GLY A 243 8.71 0.54 -12.13
C GLY A 243 8.83 -0.95 -11.82
N LEU A 244 9.54 -1.32 -10.75
CA LEU A 244 9.69 -2.71 -10.34
C LEU A 244 8.37 -3.30 -9.84
N VAL A 245 7.60 -2.55 -9.03
CA VAL A 245 6.27 -2.96 -8.54
C VAL A 245 5.32 -3.22 -9.72
N VAL A 246 5.24 -2.29 -10.67
CA VAL A 246 4.39 -2.42 -11.86
C VAL A 246 4.73 -3.67 -12.66
N VAL A 247 6.02 -3.98 -12.83
CA VAL A 247 6.47 -5.19 -13.54
C VAL A 247 6.12 -6.45 -12.76
N ILE A 248 6.42 -6.50 -11.46
CA ILE A 248 6.15 -7.66 -10.60
C ILE A 248 4.65 -7.97 -10.54
N GLU A 249 3.78 -6.97 -10.70
CA GLU A 249 2.34 -7.16 -10.67
C GLU A 249 1.72 -7.41 -12.04
N LEU A 250 2.03 -6.60 -13.05
CA LEU A 250 1.43 -6.74 -14.39
C LEU A 250 1.85 -8.04 -15.08
N VAL A 251 3.09 -8.51 -14.90
CA VAL A 251 3.57 -9.72 -15.58
C VAL A 251 2.78 -10.97 -15.13
N PRO A 252 2.63 -11.27 -13.82
CA PRO A 252 1.77 -12.35 -13.37
C PRO A 252 0.29 -12.17 -13.73
N ILE A 253 -0.27 -10.95 -13.66
CA ILE A 253 -1.66 -10.69 -14.07
C ILE A 253 -1.85 -11.04 -15.55
N THR A 254 -0.90 -10.65 -16.39
CA THR A 254 -0.91 -10.97 -17.82
C THR A 254 -0.85 -12.48 -18.04
N ALA A 255 0.04 -13.17 -17.33
CA ALA A 255 0.17 -14.63 -17.39
C ALA A 255 -1.12 -15.33 -16.94
N LEU A 256 -1.77 -14.83 -15.89
CA LEU A 256 -3.03 -15.36 -15.36
C LEU A 256 -4.17 -15.24 -16.38
N LEU A 257 -4.33 -14.07 -17.01
CA LEU A 257 -5.37 -13.85 -18.02
C LEU A 257 -5.14 -14.67 -19.30
N ILE A 258 -3.91 -14.65 -19.83
CA ILE A 258 -3.58 -15.36 -21.07
C ILE A 258 -3.59 -16.88 -20.86
N GLY A 259 -3.16 -17.33 -19.69
CA GLY A 259 -3.11 -18.74 -19.33
C GLY A 259 -4.47 -19.34 -18.99
N ALA A 260 -5.52 -18.54 -18.75
CA ALA A 260 -6.81 -19.06 -18.29
C ALA A 260 -7.45 -20.03 -19.31
N PRO A 261 -7.74 -21.30 -18.97
CA PRO A 261 -8.42 -22.20 -19.90
C PRO A 261 -9.84 -21.72 -20.25
N SER A 262 -10.58 -21.22 -19.25
CA SER A 262 -11.84 -20.52 -19.45
C SER A 262 -11.84 -19.21 -18.68
N LEU A 263 -11.98 -18.10 -19.40
CA LEU A 263 -12.04 -16.77 -18.80
C LEU A 263 -13.28 -16.60 -17.92
N SER A 264 -14.43 -17.18 -18.30
CA SER A 264 -15.65 -17.10 -17.48
C SER A 264 -15.48 -17.83 -16.15
N ALA A 265 -14.95 -19.05 -16.18
CA ALA A 265 -14.73 -19.84 -14.98
C ALA A 265 -13.71 -19.19 -14.05
N MET A 266 -12.65 -18.58 -14.60
CA MET A 266 -11.66 -17.85 -13.81
C MET A 266 -12.25 -16.60 -13.15
N ILE A 267 -13.00 -15.78 -13.89
CA ILE A 267 -13.61 -14.54 -13.36
C ILE A 267 -14.62 -14.86 -12.25
N SER A 268 -15.40 -15.93 -12.41
CA SER A 268 -16.37 -16.37 -11.40
C SER A 268 -15.75 -17.16 -10.24
N SER A 269 -14.46 -17.49 -10.30
CA SER A 269 -13.78 -18.23 -9.23
C SER A 269 -13.46 -17.30 -8.06
N PRO A 270 -13.72 -17.72 -6.80
CA PRO A 270 -13.22 -17.01 -5.63
C PRO A 270 -11.70 -17.10 -5.51
N ASP A 271 -11.07 -18.07 -6.17
CA ASP A 271 -9.62 -18.25 -6.29
C ASP A 271 -9.21 -18.39 -7.77
N PRO A 272 -9.05 -17.27 -8.51
CA PRO A 272 -8.60 -17.28 -9.91
C PRO A 272 -7.22 -17.94 -10.09
N ILE A 273 -6.32 -17.78 -9.11
CA ILE A 273 -4.97 -18.34 -9.15
C ILE A 273 -5.03 -19.85 -8.94
N GLY A 274 -5.76 -20.33 -7.93
CA GLY A 274 -6.01 -21.76 -7.72
C GLY A 274 -6.71 -22.41 -8.90
N TYR A 275 -7.63 -21.71 -9.57
CA TYR A 275 -8.25 -22.19 -10.81
C TYR A 275 -7.23 -22.43 -11.92
N LEU A 276 -6.28 -21.50 -12.14
CA LEU A 276 -5.21 -21.68 -13.12
C LEU A 276 -4.32 -22.90 -12.77
N LEU A 277 -3.95 -23.02 -11.49
CA LEU A 277 -3.05 -24.08 -11.02
C LEU A 277 -3.69 -25.48 -11.07
N THR A 278 -4.97 -25.58 -10.74
CA THR A 278 -5.72 -26.85 -10.81
C THR A 278 -5.98 -27.27 -12.25
N SER A 279 -6.29 -26.32 -13.14
CA SER A 279 -6.63 -26.61 -14.53
C SER A 279 -5.45 -27.03 -15.40
N HIS A 280 -4.27 -26.41 -15.23
CA HIS A 280 -3.05 -26.76 -15.99
C HIS A 280 -2.11 -27.69 -15.24
N GLY A 281 -2.25 -27.79 -13.93
CA GLY A 281 -1.44 -28.64 -13.07
C GLY A 281 -2.27 -29.76 -12.46
N ASN A 282 -2.35 -29.75 -11.13
CA ASN A 282 -3.16 -30.69 -10.38
C ASN A 282 -3.53 -30.08 -9.02
N GLU A 283 -4.43 -30.75 -8.30
CA GLU A 283 -4.89 -30.32 -6.98
C GLU A 283 -3.74 -30.20 -5.98
N THR A 284 -2.76 -31.12 -6.00
CA THR A 284 -1.61 -31.08 -5.08
C THR A 284 -0.74 -29.84 -5.28
N LEU A 285 -0.49 -29.46 -6.54
CA LEU A 285 0.26 -28.25 -6.88
C LEU A 285 -0.50 -27.00 -6.44
N SER A 286 -1.82 -26.95 -6.70
CA SER A 286 -2.68 -25.86 -6.25
C SER A 286 -2.60 -25.68 -4.73
N ARG A 287 -2.76 -26.76 -3.95
CA ARG A 287 -2.66 -26.69 -2.48
C ARG A 287 -1.29 -26.27 -1.99
N LEU A 288 -0.22 -26.79 -2.59
CA LEU A 288 1.15 -26.45 -2.21
C LEU A 288 1.46 -24.97 -2.47
N VAL A 289 1.09 -24.46 -3.65
CA VAL A 289 1.28 -23.06 -4.00
C VAL A 289 0.39 -22.17 -3.14
N SER A 290 -0.87 -22.54 -2.88
CA SER A 290 -1.76 -21.82 -1.97
C SER A 290 -1.22 -21.77 -0.53
N ALA A 291 -0.58 -22.83 -0.05
CA ALA A 291 0.10 -22.81 1.25
C ALA A 291 1.26 -21.81 1.26
N GLY A 292 2.06 -21.79 0.18
CA GLY A 292 3.14 -20.81 -0.02
C GLY A 292 2.62 -19.37 -0.05
N ILE A 293 1.55 -19.12 -0.81
CA ILE A 293 0.88 -17.82 -0.92
C ILE A 293 0.33 -17.37 0.44
N PHE A 294 -0.32 -18.28 1.18
CA PHE A 294 -0.84 -17.96 2.51
C PHE A 294 0.29 -17.53 3.47
N LEU A 295 1.38 -18.30 3.55
CA LEU A 295 2.52 -17.98 4.41
C LEU A 295 3.21 -16.68 4.00
N SER A 296 3.29 -16.44 2.69
CA SER A 296 3.73 -15.19 2.08
C SER A 296 2.90 -13.99 2.58
N VAL A 297 1.58 -14.02 2.35
CA VAL A 297 0.68 -12.91 2.72
C VAL A 297 0.66 -12.70 4.23
N PHE A 298 0.68 -13.78 5.02
CA PHE A 298 0.80 -13.70 6.48
C PHE A 298 2.06 -12.95 6.91
N ASN A 299 3.22 -13.28 6.34
CA ASN A 299 4.47 -12.60 6.63
C ASN A 299 4.47 -11.14 6.17
N ALA A 300 3.87 -10.83 5.02
CA ALA A 300 3.68 -9.45 4.56
C ALA A 300 2.90 -8.61 5.57
N ILE A 301 1.82 -9.17 6.13
CA ILE A 301 1.02 -8.51 7.16
C ILE A 301 1.85 -8.24 8.42
N VAL A 302 2.69 -9.19 8.86
CA VAL A 302 3.62 -8.99 9.98
C VAL A 302 4.59 -7.83 9.70
N ALA A 303 5.16 -7.77 8.49
CA ALA A 303 6.06 -6.69 8.08
C ALA A 303 5.36 -5.31 8.09
N ILE A 304 4.13 -5.24 7.57
CA ILE A 304 3.30 -4.03 7.59
C ILE A 304 2.99 -3.60 9.03
N VAL A 305 2.63 -4.53 9.92
CA VAL A 305 2.35 -4.23 11.33
C VAL A 305 3.58 -3.67 12.06
N ILE A 306 4.78 -4.19 11.77
CA ILE A 306 6.04 -3.64 12.30
C ILE A 306 6.23 -2.20 11.79
N GLN A 307 5.95 -1.94 10.51
CA GLN A 307 6.04 -0.61 9.93
C GLN A 307 5.03 0.36 10.56
N ILE A 308 3.80 -0.08 10.82
CA ILE A 308 2.78 0.67 11.57
C ILE A 308 3.33 1.08 12.94
N GLY A 309 3.90 0.13 13.70
CA GLY A 309 4.50 0.41 15.00
C GLY A 309 5.59 1.49 14.94
N ARG A 310 6.39 1.51 13.86
CA ARG A 310 7.41 2.56 13.63
C ARG A 310 6.80 3.93 13.34
N VAL A 311 5.76 4.00 12.51
CA VAL A 311 5.05 5.25 12.20
C VAL A 311 4.37 5.83 13.44
N VAL A 312 3.71 4.97 14.23
CA VAL A 312 3.09 5.40 15.49
C VAL A 312 4.15 5.83 16.51
N PHE A 313 5.27 5.11 16.62
CA PHE A 313 6.40 5.50 17.47
C PHE A 313 6.99 6.86 17.08
N SER A 314 7.26 7.09 15.79
CA SER A 314 7.81 8.36 15.30
C SER A 314 6.83 9.51 15.51
N SER A 315 5.53 9.27 15.35
CA SER A 315 4.52 10.29 15.63
C SER A 315 4.46 10.69 17.12
N GLY A 316 4.74 9.76 18.03
CA GLY A 316 4.92 10.07 19.45
C GLY A 316 6.16 10.92 19.72
N ARG A 317 7.28 10.63 19.02
CA ARG A 317 8.53 11.41 19.09
C ARG A 317 8.36 12.82 18.54
N ASP A 318 7.61 12.97 17.44
CA ASP A 318 7.33 14.26 16.80
C ASP A 318 6.26 15.07 17.55
N ALA A 319 5.80 14.54 18.69
CA ALA A 319 4.81 15.13 19.58
C ALA A 319 3.49 15.49 18.86
N LEU A 320 3.02 14.56 18.02
CA LEU A 320 1.73 14.61 17.31
C LEU A 320 0.56 14.12 18.18
N TRP A 321 0.76 13.85 19.46
CA TRP A 321 -0.31 13.45 20.38
C TRP A 321 -0.25 14.25 21.68
N THR A 322 -1.14 13.95 22.61
CA THR A 322 -1.05 14.50 23.97
C THR A 322 0.23 14.03 24.66
N PRO A 323 0.79 14.79 25.62
CA PRO A 323 2.06 14.45 26.27
C PRO A 323 2.10 13.03 26.87
N THR A 324 0.98 12.55 27.40
CA THR A 324 0.84 11.19 27.95
C THR A 324 0.93 10.14 26.85
N ILE A 325 0.23 10.33 25.73
CA ILE A 325 0.24 9.40 24.60
C ILE A 325 1.63 9.37 23.93
N ASN A 326 2.28 10.53 23.77
CA ASN A 326 3.65 10.60 23.24
C ASN A 326 4.61 9.74 24.06
N LYS A 327 4.53 9.80 25.41
CA LYS A 327 5.36 8.96 26.31
C LYS A 327 5.04 7.47 26.17
N LEU A 328 3.79 7.11 25.91
CA LEU A 328 3.39 5.71 25.70
C LEU A 328 3.91 5.18 24.37
N PHE A 329 3.75 5.93 23.28
CA PHE A 329 4.19 5.50 21.95
C PHE A 329 5.70 5.48 21.78
N THR A 330 6.44 6.27 22.56
CA THR A 330 7.91 6.25 22.56
C THR A 330 8.51 5.19 23.49
N ARG A 331 7.70 4.37 24.16
CA ARG A 331 8.17 3.33 25.09
C ARG A 331 8.63 2.08 24.33
N ILE A 332 9.87 1.66 24.60
CA ILE A 332 10.48 0.45 24.01
C ILE A 332 10.41 -0.71 25.03
N HIS A 333 10.12 -1.92 24.54
CA HIS A 333 10.06 -3.11 25.38
C HIS A 333 11.47 -3.61 25.77
N PRO A 334 11.81 -3.78 27.06
CA PRO A 334 13.18 -4.10 27.50
C PRO A 334 13.78 -5.42 26.97
N ARG A 335 12.93 -6.40 26.64
CA ARG A 335 13.37 -7.74 26.18
C ARG A 335 13.41 -7.89 24.66
N TRP A 336 12.63 -7.08 23.94
CA TRP A 336 12.39 -7.26 22.51
C TRP A 336 12.83 -6.07 21.65
N ASP A 337 13.23 -4.96 22.28
CA ASP A 337 13.66 -3.72 21.63
C ASP A 337 12.65 -3.20 20.60
N SER A 338 11.37 -3.44 20.85
CA SER A 338 10.26 -3.08 19.97
C SER A 338 9.33 -2.03 20.63
N PRO A 339 8.75 -1.10 19.86
CA PRO A 339 7.79 -0.11 20.37
C PRO A 339 6.40 -0.75 20.54
N TRP A 340 6.30 -1.72 21.44
CA TRP A 340 5.17 -2.64 21.54
C TRP A 340 3.79 -1.96 21.71
N LEU A 341 3.71 -0.86 22.46
CA LEU A 341 2.46 -0.09 22.61
C LEU A 341 2.05 0.63 21.33
N ALA A 342 3.03 1.16 20.59
CA ALA A 342 2.79 1.80 19.30
C ALA A 342 2.31 0.76 18.26
N THR A 343 2.90 -0.43 18.27
CA THR A 343 2.46 -1.56 17.45
C THR A 343 1.05 -2.01 17.82
N LEU A 344 0.73 -2.15 19.10
CA LEU A 344 -0.59 -2.60 19.55
C LEU A 344 -1.70 -1.55 19.39
N PHE A 345 -1.36 -0.28 19.16
CA PHE A 345 -2.33 0.81 19.08
C PHE A 345 -3.42 0.54 18.04
N LEU A 346 -3.05 -0.01 16.88
CA LEU A 346 -4.00 -0.33 15.81
C LEU A 346 -4.49 -1.79 15.83
N ALA A 347 -4.04 -2.62 16.77
CA ALA A 347 -4.37 -4.04 16.81
C ALA A 347 -5.87 -4.29 16.99
N ILE A 348 -6.49 -3.68 18.01
CA ILE A 348 -7.92 -3.81 18.32
C ILE A 348 -8.78 -3.31 17.15
N PRO A 349 -8.64 -2.06 16.65
CA PRO A 349 -9.46 -1.62 15.54
C PRO A 349 -9.23 -2.43 14.25
N SER A 350 -8.01 -2.91 13.97
CA SER A 350 -7.76 -3.80 12.82
C SER A 350 -8.50 -5.13 12.96
N ALA A 351 -8.46 -5.72 14.15
CA ALA A 351 -9.16 -6.97 14.46
C ALA A 351 -10.68 -6.82 14.32
N LEU A 352 -11.24 -5.71 14.82
CA LEU A 352 -12.66 -5.40 14.68
C LEU A 352 -13.08 -5.22 13.21
N LEU A 353 -12.25 -4.57 12.39
CA LEU A 353 -12.51 -4.41 10.96
C LEU A 353 -12.47 -5.76 10.22
N SER A 354 -11.54 -6.64 10.58
CA SER A 354 -11.41 -7.99 10.00
C SER A 354 -12.63 -8.86 10.29
N PHE A 355 -13.24 -8.69 11.46
CA PHE A 355 -14.43 -9.42 11.86
C PHE A 355 -15.73 -8.83 11.30
N SER A 356 -15.83 -7.51 11.17
CA SER A 356 -17.09 -6.82 10.86
C SER A 356 -17.29 -6.46 9.39
N SER A 357 -16.25 -6.54 8.56
CA SER A 357 -16.27 -6.08 7.17
C SER A 357 -15.87 -7.20 6.21
N ASN A 358 -16.27 -7.07 4.94
CA ASN A 358 -15.87 -7.98 3.87
C ASN A 358 -14.71 -7.36 3.05
N LEU A 359 -14.10 -8.15 2.16
CA LEU A 359 -12.97 -7.71 1.34
C LEU A 359 -13.32 -6.51 0.45
N ALA A 360 -14.53 -6.45 -0.10
CA ALA A 360 -14.96 -5.38 -0.99
C ALA A 360 -15.09 -4.04 -0.26
N ASP A 361 -15.72 -4.03 0.92
CA ASP A 361 -15.87 -2.87 1.78
C ASP A 361 -14.50 -2.35 2.23
N LEU A 362 -13.65 -3.24 2.74
CA LEU A 362 -12.31 -2.90 3.23
C LEU A 362 -11.44 -2.32 2.10
N THR A 363 -11.49 -2.93 0.92
CA THR A 363 -10.72 -2.48 -0.24
C THR A 363 -11.24 -1.13 -0.75
N SER A 364 -12.55 -0.98 -0.90
CA SER A 364 -13.16 0.27 -1.41
C SER A 364 -12.84 1.45 -0.50
N PHE A 365 -12.93 1.26 0.82
CA PHE A 365 -12.56 2.30 1.78
C PHE A 365 -11.05 2.59 1.80
N SER A 366 -10.21 1.57 1.66
CA SER A 366 -8.75 1.75 1.55
C SER A 366 -8.38 2.57 0.31
N VAL A 367 -8.98 2.27 -0.84
CA VAL A 367 -8.77 3.02 -2.08
C VAL A 367 -9.20 4.48 -1.89
N LEU A 368 -10.34 4.74 -1.23
CA LEU A 368 -10.81 6.09 -0.95
C LEU A 368 -9.77 6.89 -0.13
N LEU A 369 -9.25 6.31 0.96
CA LEU A 369 -8.22 6.95 1.78
C LEU A 369 -6.92 7.21 1.00
N ILE A 370 -6.51 6.25 0.16
CA ILE A 370 -5.33 6.41 -0.70
C ILE A 370 -5.54 7.55 -1.70
N MET A 371 -6.73 7.68 -2.30
CA MET A 371 -7.04 8.78 -3.21
C MET A 371 -7.04 10.14 -2.49
N LEU A 372 -7.51 10.21 -1.25
CA LEU A 372 -7.40 11.43 -0.42
C LEU A 372 -5.94 11.84 -0.22
N VAL A 373 -5.08 10.90 0.18
CA VAL A 373 -3.65 11.16 0.39
C VAL A 373 -2.97 11.56 -0.92
N TYR A 374 -3.22 10.83 -2.01
CA TYR A 374 -2.65 11.11 -3.32
C TYR A 374 -3.09 12.46 -3.89
N LEU A 375 -4.36 12.85 -3.68
CA LEU A 375 -4.85 14.18 -4.05
C LEU A 375 -4.09 15.27 -3.29
N ILE A 376 -3.90 15.11 -1.98
CA ILE A 376 -3.16 16.08 -1.16
C ILE A 376 -1.70 16.17 -1.61
N VAL A 377 -1.05 15.06 -1.94
CA VAL A 377 0.33 15.04 -2.45
C VAL A 377 0.42 15.72 -3.82
N ALA A 378 -0.51 15.44 -4.73
CA ALA A 378 -0.55 16.06 -6.05
C ALA A 378 -0.79 17.57 -5.97
N LEU A 379 -1.74 18.01 -5.12
CA LEU A 379 -1.98 19.43 -4.84
C LEU A 379 -0.76 20.09 -4.20
N SER A 380 -0.11 19.40 -3.26
CA SER A 380 1.11 19.89 -2.62
C SER A 380 2.21 20.11 -3.67
N ALA A 381 2.43 19.15 -4.57
CA ALA A 381 3.43 19.27 -5.64
C ALA A 381 3.11 20.39 -6.63
N LEU A 382 1.84 20.53 -7.01
CA LEU A 382 1.39 21.60 -7.92
C LEU A 382 1.61 22.99 -7.32
N MET A 383 1.24 23.16 -6.05
CA MET A 383 1.31 24.44 -5.35
C MET A 383 2.68 24.75 -4.75
N SER A 384 3.54 23.74 -4.54
CA SER A 384 4.84 23.90 -3.89
C SER A 384 5.70 24.96 -4.57
N ARG A 385 5.76 24.97 -5.91
CA ARG A 385 6.54 25.97 -6.67
C ARG A 385 6.02 27.40 -6.54
N VAL A 386 4.72 27.56 -6.26
CA VAL A 386 4.06 28.86 -6.18
C VAL A 386 4.11 29.41 -4.74
N VAL A 387 3.92 28.53 -3.76
CA VAL A 387 3.87 28.88 -2.33
C VAL A 387 5.27 28.94 -1.71
N LEU A 388 6.16 28.03 -2.09
CA LEU A 388 7.52 27.90 -1.54
C LEU A 388 8.59 28.37 -2.53
N ARG A 389 8.40 29.56 -3.12
CA ARG A 389 9.28 30.12 -4.17
C ARG A 389 10.75 30.25 -3.75
N ASP A 390 10.98 30.53 -2.48
CA ASP A 390 12.32 30.76 -1.93
C ASP A 390 13.08 29.45 -1.66
N ARG A 391 12.43 28.28 -1.82
CA ARG A 391 13.11 26.99 -1.73
C ARG A 391 13.64 26.55 -3.08
N GLU A 392 14.82 25.95 -3.04
CA GLU A 392 15.34 25.23 -4.20
C GLU A 392 14.49 23.99 -4.48
N HIS A 393 14.23 23.75 -5.76
CA HIS A 393 13.61 22.54 -6.30
C HIS A 393 14.63 21.81 -7.19
N PRO A 394 15.53 20.98 -6.60
CA PRO A 394 16.66 20.41 -7.34
C PRO A 394 16.25 19.37 -8.39
N TYR A 395 15.11 18.72 -8.18
CA TYR A 395 14.46 17.88 -9.19
C TYR A 395 13.18 18.58 -9.62
N ARG A 396 12.98 18.66 -10.93
CA ARG A 396 11.75 19.18 -11.53
C ARG A 396 11.13 18.06 -12.34
N MET A 397 9.86 17.76 -12.08
CA MET A 397 9.12 16.78 -12.88
C MET A 397 9.12 17.18 -14.36
N PRO A 398 9.21 16.21 -15.29
CA PRO A 398 9.16 16.50 -16.72
C PRO A 398 7.81 17.11 -17.10
N LEU A 399 7.81 18.02 -18.09
CA LEU A 399 6.58 18.64 -18.63
C LEU A 399 5.70 19.34 -17.58
N TRP A 400 6.28 19.89 -16.51
CA TRP A 400 5.52 20.64 -15.50
C TRP A 400 4.67 21.75 -16.15
N PRO A 401 3.39 21.93 -15.77
CA PRO A 401 2.66 21.27 -14.67
C PRO A 401 1.84 20.02 -15.07
N VAL A 402 2.03 19.45 -16.26
CA VAL A 402 1.15 18.39 -16.81
C VAL A 402 1.03 17.17 -15.89
N PRO A 403 2.11 16.55 -15.36
CA PRO A 403 1.95 15.39 -14.48
C PRO A 403 1.17 15.70 -13.20
N ALA A 404 1.43 16.85 -12.58
CA ALA A 404 0.73 17.25 -11.36
C ALA A 404 -0.77 17.51 -11.64
N LEU A 405 -1.11 18.13 -12.77
CA LEU A 405 -2.50 18.33 -13.18
C LEU A 405 -3.20 16.99 -13.45
N LEU A 406 -2.56 16.06 -14.17
CA LEU A 406 -3.13 14.74 -14.42
C LEU A 406 -3.30 13.94 -13.12
N ALA A 407 -2.36 14.04 -12.19
CA ALA A 407 -2.46 13.45 -10.86
C ALA A 407 -3.65 14.02 -10.06
N VAL A 408 -3.83 15.34 -10.05
CA VAL A 408 -4.97 16.00 -9.37
C VAL A 408 -6.30 15.61 -10.02
N LEU A 409 -6.39 15.66 -11.35
CA LEU A 409 -7.61 15.33 -12.09
C LEU A 409 -7.97 13.84 -11.94
N GLY A 410 -6.99 12.95 -12.05
CA GLY A 410 -7.18 11.50 -11.88
C GLY A 410 -7.59 11.14 -10.45
N ALA A 411 -6.88 11.65 -9.44
CA ALA A 411 -7.26 11.46 -8.04
C ALA A 411 -8.65 12.02 -7.76
N GLY A 412 -8.94 13.25 -8.20
CA GLY A 412 -10.22 13.92 -8.00
C GLY A 412 -11.37 13.18 -8.65
N TYR A 413 -11.22 12.74 -9.89
CA TYR A 413 -12.24 11.96 -10.60
C TYR A 413 -12.54 10.63 -9.91
N LEU A 414 -11.51 9.86 -9.55
CA LEU A 414 -11.69 8.59 -8.84
C LEU A 414 -12.31 8.82 -7.46
N LEU A 415 -11.86 9.84 -6.73
CA LEU A 415 -12.39 10.17 -5.42
C LEU A 415 -13.87 10.57 -5.49
N VAL A 416 -14.28 11.40 -6.46
CA VAL A 416 -15.70 11.75 -6.64
C VAL A 416 -16.52 10.50 -6.98
N THR A 417 -16.03 9.65 -7.88
CA THR A 417 -16.72 8.41 -8.26
C THR A 417 -16.89 7.48 -7.06
N LEU A 418 -15.83 7.29 -6.27
CA LEU A 418 -15.86 6.47 -5.05
C LEU A 418 -16.72 7.10 -3.97
N ALA A 419 -16.71 8.42 -3.81
CA ALA A 419 -17.51 9.13 -2.80
C ALA A 419 -19.01 9.07 -3.11
N ILE A 420 -19.40 9.10 -4.39
CA ILE A 420 -20.80 8.91 -4.82
C ILE A 420 -21.25 7.47 -4.55
N ALA A 421 -20.36 6.49 -4.73
CA ALA A 421 -20.63 5.09 -4.46
C ALA A 421 -20.44 4.70 -2.98
N ALA A 422 -19.86 5.58 -2.16
CA ALA A 422 -19.49 5.29 -0.78
C ALA A 422 -20.74 5.12 0.09
N SER A 423 -20.65 4.21 1.06
CA SER A 423 -21.72 4.04 2.02
C SER A 423 -21.82 5.25 2.95
N VAL A 424 -22.99 5.48 3.54
CA VAL A 424 -23.17 6.52 4.57
C VAL A 424 -22.19 6.32 5.73
N ARG A 425 -21.89 5.07 6.07
CA ARG A 425 -20.89 4.70 7.09
C ARG A 425 -19.51 5.26 6.73
N ASP A 426 -19.07 5.10 5.50
CA ASP A 426 -17.74 5.53 5.04
C ASP A 426 -17.60 7.06 5.08
N ILE A 427 -18.63 7.77 4.63
CA ILE A 427 -18.68 9.25 4.70
C ILE A 427 -18.64 9.71 6.16
N MET A 428 -19.37 9.06 7.06
CA MET A 428 -19.35 9.38 8.49
C MET A 428 -17.98 9.13 9.12
N ILE A 429 -17.27 8.07 8.72
CA ILE A 429 -15.89 7.81 9.18
C ILE A 429 -14.96 8.93 8.71
N ILE A 430 -15.06 9.38 7.44
CA ILE A 430 -14.24 10.48 6.91
C ILE A 430 -14.54 11.80 7.64
N ILE A 431 -15.81 12.12 7.87
CA ILE A 431 -16.21 13.32 8.64
C ILE A 431 -15.66 13.23 10.07
N GLY A 432 -15.80 12.07 10.71
CA GLY A 432 -15.26 11.82 12.04
C GLY A 432 -13.73 11.95 12.10
N LEU A 433 -13.04 11.46 11.07
CA LEU A 433 -11.60 11.58 10.91
C LEU A 433 -11.16 13.05 10.78
N LEU A 434 -11.85 13.83 9.94
CA LEU A 434 -11.58 15.26 9.79
C LEU A 434 -11.87 16.03 11.08
N ALA A 435 -12.97 15.74 11.76
CA ALA A 435 -13.31 16.32 13.05
C ALA A 435 -12.25 15.99 14.12
N LEU A 436 -11.82 14.73 14.19
CA LEU A 436 -10.75 14.30 15.09
C LEU A 436 -9.42 14.99 14.77
N SER A 437 -9.12 15.18 13.48
CA SER A 437 -7.95 15.94 13.03
C SER A 437 -7.97 17.37 13.55
N VAL A 438 -9.13 18.04 13.50
CA VAL A 438 -9.31 19.40 14.02
C VAL A 438 -9.11 19.43 15.53
N ILE A 439 -9.76 18.51 16.24
CA ILE A 439 -9.69 18.43 17.71
C ILE A 439 -8.24 18.21 18.18
N LEU A 440 -7.56 17.22 17.61
CA LEU A 440 -6.18 16.92 17.98
C LEU A 440 -5.20 18.02 17.54
N TYR A 441 -5.43 18.67 16.39
CA TYR A 441 -4.63 19.84 16.02
C TYR A 441 -4.78 20.98 17.04
N CYS A 442 -6.00 21.27 17.50
CA CYS A 442 -6.26 22.30 18.50
C CYS A 442 -5.66 21.98 19.88
N ILE A 443 -5.68 20.71 20.29
CA ILE A 443 -5.24 20.27 21.63
C ILE A 443 -3.73 20.02 21.69
N SER A 444 -3.14 19.39 20.67
CA SER A 444 -1.72 19.01 20.66
C SER A 444 -0.94 19.70 19.55
N GLY A 445 -1.41 19.68 18.31
CA GLY A 445 -0.63 20.13 17.15
C GLY A 445 -0.23 21.62 17.20
N ARG A 446 -1.15 22.50 17.59
CA ARG A 446 -0.89 23.95 17.72
C ARG A 446 0.11 24.27 18.82
N LEU A 447 0.15 23.43 19.87
CA LEU A 447 0.98 23.64 21.05
C LEU A 447 2.33 22.92 20.98
N SER A 448 2.52 22.00 20.02
CA SER A 448 3.73 21.18 19.88
C SER A 448 4.84 21.94 19.13
N PRO A 449 5.95 22.35 19.79
CA PRO A 449 7.04 23.05 19.12
C PRO A 449 7.78 22.13 18.12
N ALA A 450 7.81 20.83 18.40
CA ALA A 450 8.41 19.83 17.51
C ALA A 450 7.63 19.75 16.19
N PHE A 451 6.29 19.64 16.27
CA PHE A 451 5.46 19.64 15.07
C PHE A 451 5.59 20.94 14.31
N GLN A 452 5.57 22.10 14.98
CA GLN A 452 5.68 23.41 14.31
C GLN A 452 6.99 23.59 13.55
N LYS A 453 8.09 22.94 13.97
CA LYS A 453 9.40 22.98 13.30
C LYS A 453 9.50 22.16 12.00
N LEU A 454 8.62 21.18 11.78
CA LEU A 454 8.59 20.35 10.56
C LEU A 454 8.24 21.16 9.31
#